data_AF-A0A936D820-F1
#
_entry.id   AF-A0A936D820-F1
#
_cell.length_a   1.000
_cell.length_b   1.000
_cell.length_c   1.000
_cell.angle_alpha   90.00
_cell.angle_beta   90.00
_cell.angle_gamma   90.00
#
_symmetry.space_group_name_H-M   'P 1'
#
loop_
_entity.id
_entity.type
_entity.pdbx_description
1 polymer ?
#
loop_
_entity_poly.entity_id
_entity_poly.type
_entity_poly.pdbx_seq_one_letter_code
_entity_poly.pdbx_strand_id
1 'polypeptide(L)'
;MMKKLVKVGAVALVGLGVAIVAGEASARELSGWKIEGSGASAQVDTKYKLYNLDQGTRVVFDDRVGANWGWNAGTAPNVEFKRKGGSGPLKCGETFALMVSGRAMIYAKQDWGINLSDRTKLDKDEYYQWKFSCAAGQPVPLNGSVTLVNNVEKDSLVGCKRTAGVNLCWADDITSVRGKNYRTADAKR
;
A
#
# COMPACT_ATOMS: atom_id res chain seq x y z
N MET A 1 2.90 41.14 -72.88
CA MET A 1 4.09 40.27 -72.90
C MET A 1 4.05 39.35 -71.68
N MET A 2 4.01 38.03 -71.91
CA MET A 2 4.07 37.00 -70.87
C MET A 2 5.43 37.00 -70.17
N LYS A 3 5.47 36.92 -68.83
CA LYS A 3 6.51 36.19 -68.09
C LYS A 3 5.90 35.50 -66.86
N LYS A 4 6.40 34.29 -66.62
CA LYS A 4 5.83 33.18 -65.85
C LYS A 4 6.12 33.28 -64.34
N LEU A 5 5.18 32.70 -63.59
CA LEU A 5 5.27 31.97 -62.30
C LEU A 5 6.66 31.72 -61.68
N VAL A 6 6.73 31.92 -60.35
CA VAL A 6 7.33 30.96 -59.40
C VAL A 6 6.42 30.86 -58.18
N LYS A 7 5.78 29.69 -58.00
CA LYS A 7 5.10 29.30 -56.74
C LYS A 7 6.18 28.76 -55.80
N VAL A 8 6.39 29.40 -54.65
CA VAL A 8 7.16 28.83 -53.55
C VAL A 8 6.20 28.02 -52.69
N GLY A 9 6.36 26.70 -52.71
CA GLY A 9 5.59 25.78 -51.88
C GLY A 9 6.01 25.92 -50.41
N ALA A 10 5.05 26.22 -49.54
CA ALA A 10 5.23 26.12 -48.10
C ALA A 10 5.26 24.64 -47.71
N VAL A 11 6.41 24.17 -47.22
CA VAL A 11 6.53 22.86 -46.57
C VAL A 11 5.90 22.99 -45.19
N ALA A 12 4.70 22.43 -45.02
CA ALA A 12 4.09 22.26 -43.71
C ALA A 12 4.83 21.14 -42.97
N LEU A 13 5.71 21.52 -42.05
CA LEU A 13 6.26 20.61 -41.04
C LEU A 13 5.13 20.24 -40.07
N VAL A 14 4.45 19.13 -40.34
CA VAL A 14 3.58 18.47 -39.36
C VAL A 14 4.51 17.83 -38.32
N GLY A 15 4.82 18.59 -37.27
CA GLY A 15 5.51 18.05 -36.11
C GLY A 15 4.62 17.03 -35.42
N LEU A 16 4.95 15.74 -35.56
CA LEU A 16 4.42 14.72 -34.65
C LEU A 16 5.02 14.99 -33.27
N GLY A 17 4.27 15.72 -32.44
CA GLY A 17 4.51 15.76 -31.01
C GLY A 17 4.23 14.36 -30.44
N VAL A 18 5.28 13.59 -30.18
CA VAL A 18 5.18 12.39 -29.34
C VAL A 18 4.88 12.88 -27.93
N ALA A 19 3.61 12.86 -27.54
CA ALA A 19 3.22 13.01 -26.16
C ALA A 19 3.78 11.80 -25.40
N ILE A 20 4.89 12.00 -24.69
CA ILE A 20 5.38 11.05 -23.70
C ILE A 20 4.36 11.09 -22.57
N VAL A 21 3.39 10.17 -22.60
CA VAL A 21 2.55 9.89 -21.44
C VAL A 21 3.51 9.30 -20.40
N ALA A 22 3.96 10.12 -19.47
CA ALA A 22 4.64 9.64 -18.27
C ALA A 22 3.62 8.76 -17.54
N GLY A 23 3.68 7.45 -17.80
CA GLY A 23 2.91 6.48 -17.03
C GLY A 23 3.31 6.66 -15.58
N GLU A 24 2.35 7.02 -14.73
CA GLU A 24 2.59 6.96 -13.28
C GLU A 24 3.05 5.55 -12.97
N ALA A 25 4.21 5.42 -12.30
CA ALA A 25 4.69 4.11 -11.88
C ALA A 25 3.58 3.45 -11.04
N SER A 26 3.05 2.34 -11.56
CA SER A 26 2.08 1.51 -10.84
C SER A 26 2.76 0.98 -9.59
N ALA A 27 2.02 0.94 -8.48
CA ALA A 27 2.56 0.44 -7.22
C ALA A 27 3.07 -0.99 -7.39
N ARG A 28 4.20 -1.32 -6.74
CA ARG A 28 4.61 -2.72 -6.67
C ARG A 28 3.68 -3.46 -5.74
N GLU A 29 3.11 -4.55 -6.26
CA GLU A 29 2.12 -5.35 -5.56
C GLU A 29 2.71 -6.68 -5.13
N LEU A 30 2.88 -6.85 -3.82
CA LEU A 30 3.32 -8.11 -3.22
C LEU A 30 2.35 -8.56 -2.13
N SER A 31 1.77 -9.74 -2.33
CA SER A 31 0.92 -10.36 -1.32
C SER A 31 1.76 -10.72 -0.09
N GLY A 32 1.30 -10.29 1.08
CA GLY A 32 2.03 -10.46 2.33
C GLY A 32 1.13 -10.60 3.55
N TRP A 33 -0.19 -10.51 3.36
CA TRP A 33 -1.15 -10.41 4.45
C TRP A 33 -2.32 -11.36 4.26
N LYS A 34 -2.99 -11.65 5.37
CA LYS A 34 -4.27 -12.34 5.44
C LYS A 34 -5.14 -11.64 6.48
N ILE A 35 -6.36 -11.31 6.09
CA ILE A 35 -7.36 -10.76 7.02
C ILE A 35 -8.09 -11.95 7.65
N GLU A 36 -7.84 -12.21 8.92
CA GLU A 36 -8.52 -13.29 9.64
C GLU A 36 -9.82 -12.80 10.27
N GLY A 37 -10.90 -13.48 9.93
CA GLY A 37 -12.24 -13.19 10.43
C GLY A 37 -13.23 -14.28 10.05
N SER A 38 -14.48 -14.12 10.47
CA SER A 38 -15.60 -14.97 10.07
C SER A 38 -16.34 -14.36 8.88
N GLY A 39 -16.94 -15.21 8.04
CA GLY A 39 -17.66 -14.79 6.83
C GLY A 39 -16.81 -14.81 5.57
N ALA A 40 -17.37 -14.32 4.48
CA ALA A 40 -16.74 -14.38 3.15
C ALA A 40 -15.83 -13.18 2.83
N SER A 41 -16.17 -12.00 3.34
CA SER A 41 -15.49 -10.74 2.98
C SER A 41 -15.37 -9.77 4.14
N ALA A 42 -14.32 -8.95 4.11
CA ALA A 42 -14.10 -7.90 5.09
C ALA A 42 -15.20 -6.83 4.99
N GLN A 43 -15.68 -6.37 6.14
CA GLN A 43 -16.67 -5.33 6.29
C GLN A 43 -15.98 -4.10 6.90
N VAL A 44 -16.42 -2.91 6.50
CA VAL A 44 -15.97 -1.69 7.18
C VAL A 44 -16.45 -1.68 8.63
N ASP A 45 -15.74 -0.97 9.49
CA ASP A 45 -16.09 -0.80 10.92
C ASP A 45 -16.17 -2.10 11.74
N THR A 46 -15.66 -3.21 11.19
CA THR A 46 -15.58 -4.50 11.86
C THR A 46 -14.13 -4.80 12.24
N LYS A 47 -13.94 -5.40 13.43
CA LYS A 47 -12.62 -5.79 13.92
C LYS A 47 -12.17 -7.14 13.36
N TYR A 48 -10.95 -7.18 12.86
CA TYR A 48 -10.26 -8.34 12.32
C TYR A 48 -8.89 -8.53 12.99
N LYS A 49 -8.23 -9.63 12.66
CA LYS A 49 -6.79 -9.77 12.85
C LYS A 49 -6.11 -9.66 11.50
N LEU A 50 -5.03 -8.90 11.42
CA LEU A 50 -4.25 -8.79 10.19
C LEU A 50 -2.95 -9.59 10.36
N TYR A 51 -2.96 -10.79 9.79
CA TYR A 51 -1.87 -11.76 9.86
C TYR A 51 -0.87 -11.51 8.73
N ASN A 52 0.41 -11.46 9.07
CA ASN A 52 1.49 -11.30 8.11
C ASN A 52 2.08 -12.67 7.74
N LEU A 53 2.11 -12.98 6.44
CA LEU A 53 2.53 -14.29 5.93
C LEU A 53 4.04 -14.53 6.12
N ASP A 54 4.85 -13.49 6.06
CA ASP A 54 6.31 -13.60 6.24
C ASP A 54 6.67 -13.76 7.72
N GLN A 55 6.03 -12.97 8.58
CA GLN A 55 6.31 -12.96 10.04
C GLN A 55 5.62 -14.09 10.79
N GLY A 56 4.59 -14.69 10.22
CA GLY A 56 3.87 -15.80 10.83
C GLY A 56 3.00 -15.40 12.03
N THR A 57 2.65 -14.11 12.15
CA THR A 57 1.98 -13.54 13.33
C THR A 57 1.18 -12.28 12.95
N ARG A 58 0.49 -11.66 13.91
CA ARG A 58 -0.46 -10.56 13.67
C ARG A 58 0.13 -9.22 14.08
N VAL A 59 -0.16 -8.20 13.28
CA VAL A 59 0.25 -6.84 13.62
C VAL A 59 -0.55 -6.31 14.81
N VAL A 60 0.15 -5.64 15.72
CA VAL A 60 -0.43 -4.91 16.83
C VAL A 60 0.15 -3.52 16.90
N PHE A 61 -0.52 -2.65 17.65
CA PHE A 61 0.10 -1.43 18.12
C PHE A 61 1.14 -1.78 19.18
N ASP A 62 2.31 -1.17 19.11
CA ASP A 62 3.34 -1.25 20.13
C ASP A 62 4.07 0.09 20.17
N ASP A 63 4.09 0.72 21.35
CA ASP A 63 4.73 2.03 21.51
C ASP A 63 6.24 1.84 21.54
N ARG A 64 6.89 2.23 20.45
CA ARG A 64 8.32 2.02 20.28
C ARG A 64 8.91 3.18 19.52
N VAL A 65 10.21 3.32 19.70
CA VAL A 65 10.99 4.25 18.92
C VAL A 65 10.70 3.84 17.44
N GLY A 66 10.21 4.78 16.62
CA GLY A 66 10.06 4.66 15.17
C GLY A 66 8.62 4.38 14.76
N ALA A 67 8.40 3.37 13.92
CA ALA A 67 7.05 2.94 13.57
C ALA A 67 6.44 2.15 14.74
N ASN A 68 5.30 2.62 15.25
CA ASN A 68 4.62 2.10 16.45
C ASN A 68 3.86 0.78 16.23
N TRP A 69 4.52 -0.19 15.60
CA TRP A 69 3.93 -1.47 15.23
C TRP A 69 4.74 -2.62 15.82
N GLY A 70 4.02 -3.64 16.27
CA GLY A 70 4.58 -4.85 16.84
C GLY A 70 3.89 -6.10 16.33
N TRP A 71 4.23 -7.21 16.95
CA TRP A 71 3.76 -8.53 16.57
C TRP A 71 3.23 -9.28 17.79
N ASN A 72 2.05 -9.87 17.68
CA ASN A 72 1.46 -10.65 18.77
C ASN A 72 0.75 -11.89 18.25
N ALA A 73 0.97 -13.02 18.95
CA ALA A 73 0.29 -14.28 18.69
C ALA A 73 -1.16 -14.30 19.21
N GLY A 74 -1.54 -13.30 20.02
CA GLY A 74 -2.86 -13.15 20.64
C GLY A 74 -4.04 -13.28 19.68
N THR A 75 -5.19 -13.61 20.25
CA THR A 75 -6.39 -14.04 19.50
C THR A 75 -7.42 -12.94 19.33
N ALA A 76 -7.30 -11.81 20.05
CA ALA A 76 -8.27 -10.73 19.99
C ALA A 76 -8.14 -9.92 18.68
N PRO A 77 -9.24 -9.71 17.94
CA PRO A 77 -9.27 -8.79 16.80
C PRO A 77 -8.96 -7.34 17.22
N ASN A 78 -8.07 -6.68 16.48
CA ASN A 78 -7.57 -5.34 16.79
C ASN A 78 -7.45 -4.43 15.56
N VAL A 79 -7.70 -4.94 14.36
CA VAL A 79 -7.59 -4.18 13.12
C VAL A 79 -8.96 -3.83 12.58
N GLU A 80 -9.18 -2.58 12.17
CA GLU A 80 -10.41 -2.14 11.51
C GLU A 80 -10.09 -1.40 10.22
N PHE A 81 -11.00 -1.50 9.24
CA PHE A 81 -10.93 -0.73 8.01
C PHE A 81 -12.01 0.34 8.05
N LYS A 82 -11.60 1.61 7.99
CA LYS A 82 -12.52 2.76 8.06
C LYS A 82 -12.60 3.44 6.70
N ARG A 83 -13.83 3.68 6.24
CA ARG A 83 -14.11 4.60 5.13
C ARG A 83 -14.37 6.00 5.65
N LYS A 84 -14.31 7.00 4.76
CA LYS A 84 -14.82 8.35 5.07
C LYS A 84 -16.33 8.36 5.30
N GLY A 85 -17.05 7.45 4.65
CA GLY A 85 -18.49 7.27 4.80
C GLY A 85 -19.00 6.01 4.13
N GLY A 86 -20.25 5.67 4.42
CA GLY A 86 -20.93 4.47 3.93
C GLY A 86 -20.63 3.22 4.76
N SER A 87 -21.36 2.14 4.47
CA SER A 87 -21.30 0.86 5.20
C SER A 87 -21.13 -0.32 4.23
N GLY A 88 -21.01 -1.53 4.78
CA GLY A 88 -20.99 -2.79 4.02
C GLY A 88 -19.60 -3.32 3.65
N PRO A 89 -19.52 -4.25 2.69
CA PRO A 89 -18.28 -4.95 2.39
C PRO A 89 -17.21 -4.01 1.87
N LEU A 90 -15.99 -4.12 2.41
CA LEU A 90 -14.81 -3.47 1.86
C LEU A 90 -14.52 -4.06 0.47
N LYS A 91 -14.26 -3.23 -0.54
CA LYS A 91 -14.02 -3.59 -1.94
C LYS A 91 -12.55 -3.42 -2.31
N CYS A 92 -12.06 -4.32 -3.14
CA CYS A 92 -10.74 -4.25 -3.74
C CYS A 92 -10.56 -2.94 -4.52
N GLY A 93 -9.40 -2.31 -4.32
CA GLY A 93 -9.03 -1.04 -4.95
C GLY A 93 -9.61 0.21 -4.28
N GLU A 94 -10.56 0.08 -3.36
CA GLU A 94 -11.07 1.24 -2.63
C GLU A 94 -10.07 1.73 -1.58
N THR A 95 -10.14 3.03 -1.28
CA THR A 95 -9.27 3.66 -0.29
C THR A 95 -9.90 3.64 1.10
N PHE A 96 -9.14 3.25 2.10
CA PHE A 96 -9.54 3.22 3.51
C PHE A 96 -8.41 3.70 4.44
N ALA A 97 -8.78 4.00 5.68
CA ALA A 97 -7.84 4.15 6.78
C ALA A 97 -7.68 2.81 7.51
N LEU A 98 -6.43 2.38 7.69
CA LEU A 98 -6.08 1.14 8.38
C LEU A 98 -5.91 1.44 9.86
N MET A 99 -6.86 0.99 10.68
CA MET A 99 -6.80 1.17 12.12
C MET A 99 -6.21 -0.07 12.78
N VAL A 100 -5.27 0.12 13.70
CA VAL A 100 -4.69 -0.92 14.55
C VAL A 100 -4.81 -0.47 15.99
N SER A 101 -5.59 -1.19 16.80
CA SER A 101 -5.89 -0.85 18.20
C SER A 101 -6.36 0.60 18.39
N GLY A 102 -7.21 1.10 17.48
CA GLY A 102 -7.74 2.46 17.53
C GLY A 102 -6.81 3.56 17.01
N ARG A 103 -5.61 3.21 16.51
CA ARG A 103 -4.68 4.15 15.88
C ARG A 103 -4.59 3.91 14.38
N ALA A 104 -4.68 4.96 13.58
CA ALA A 104 -4.53 4.88 12.14
C ALA A 104 -3.06 4.67 11.79
N MET A 105 -2.72 3.59 11.09
CA MET A 105 -1.42 3.44 10.46
C MET A 105 -1.36 4.35 9.24
N ILE A 106 -0.36 5.21 9.18
CA ILE A 106 -0.19 6.17 8.07
C ILE A 106 1.21 6.09 7.49
N TYR A 107 1.35 6.34 6.19
CA TYR A 107 2.63 6.72 5.64
C TYR A 107 3.01 8.10 6.17
N ALA A 108 4.23 8.20 6.67
CA ALA A 108 4.87 9.47 6.97
C ALA A 108 6.38 9.24 6.99
N LYS A 109 7.13 10.14 6.38
CA LYS A 109 8.60 10.07 6.43
C LYS A 109 9.06 10.04 7.89
N GLN A 110 9.96 9.11 8.17
CA GLN A 110 10.64 9.00 9.46
C GLN A 110 12.13 9.28 9.23
N ASP A 111 12.80 9.86 10.22
CA ASP A 111 14.26 10.04 10.15
C ASP A 111 15.01 8.71 10.18
N TRP A 112 14.35 7.65 10.64
CA TRP A 112 14.93 6.34 10.81
C TRP A 112 13.83 5.26 10.82
N GLY A 113 14.19 4.02 10.47
CA GLY A 113 13.24 2.90 10.42
C GLY A 113 12.51 2.77 9.07
N ILE A 114 11.20 2.53 9.12
CA ILE A 114 10.31 2.51 7.95
C ILE A 114 9.42 3.77 8.01
N ASN A 115 9.07 4.32 6.85
CA ASN A 115 8.22 5.51 6.71
C ASN A 115 6.76 5.24 7.11
N LEU A 116 6.52 4.96 8.38
CA LEU A 116 5.21 4.79 8.96
C LEU A 116 5.11 5.59 10.27
N SER A 117 3.96 6.19 10.49
CA SER A 117 3.59 6.84 11.75
C SER A 117 2.14 6.47 12.08
N ASP A 118 1.63 6.99 13.18
CA ASP A 118 0.26 6.76 13.60
C ASP A 118 -0.49 8.06 13.91
N ARG A 119 -1.82 7.99 13.83
CA ARG A 119 -2.72 9.06 14.24
C ARG A 119 -3.84 8.51 15.11
N THR A 120 -4.19 9.25 16.15
CA THR A 120 -5.30 8.91 17.06
C THR A 120 -6.65 9.41 16.57
N LYS A 121 -6.66 10.26 15.52
CA LYS A 121 -7.87 10.82 14.91
C LYS A 121 -7.83 10.65 13.39
N LEU A 122 -8.99 10.41 12.80
CA LEU A 122 -9.23 10.39 11.35
C LEU A 122 -9.89 11.69 10.91
N ASP A 123 -9.26 12.82 11.20
CA ASP A 123 -9.76 14.17 10.90
C ASP A 123 -9.27 14.74 9.57
N LYS A 124 -8.39 14.02 8.86
CA LYS A 124 -7.86 14.42 7.57
C LYS A 124 -8.01 13.35 6.51
N ASP A 125 -8.32 13.84 5.32
CA ASP A 125 -8.48 13.03 4.12
C ASP A 125 -7.22 12.25 3.74
N GLU A 126 -6.04 12.80 4.01
CA GLU A 126 -4.73 12.19 3.73
C GLU A 126 -4.45 10.92 4.55
N TYR A 127 -5.21 10.66 5.63
CA TYR A 127 -5.04 9.44 6.43
C TYR A 127 -5.74 8.22 5.82
N TYR A 128 -6.62 8.44 4.85
CA TYR A 128 -7.22 7.38 4.04
C TYR A 128 -6.30 7.12 2.85
N GLN A 129 -5.37 6.20 3.02
CA GLN A 129 -4.26 6.02 2.10
C GLN A 129 -3.92 4.56 1.84
N TRP A 130 -4.74 3.63 2.32
CA TRP A 130 -4.54 2.21 2.11
C TRP A 130 -5.58 1.68 1.15
N LYS A 131 -5.19 0.68 0.36
CA LYS A 131 -6.11 -0.16 -0.40
C LYS A 131 -5.64 -1.60 -0.34
N PHE A 132 -6.58 -2.53 -0.53
CA PHE A 132 -6.23 -3.89 -0.86
C PHE A 132 -6.21 -4.03 -2.38
N SER A 133 -5.10 -4.52 -2.93
CA SER A 133 -5.06 -4.89 -4.35
C SER A 133 -5.55 -6.32 -4.52
N CYS A 134 -6.67 -6.43 -5.22
CA CYS A 134 -7.33 -7.64 -5.68
C CYS A 134 -8.30 -7.25 -6.81
N ALA A 135 -9.09 -8.18 -7.33
CA ALA A 135 -9.99 -7.92 -8.47
C ALA A 135 -10.90 -6.69 -8.21
N ALA A 136 -10.69 -5.61 -8.96
CA ALA A 136 -11.29 -4.31 -8.69
C ALA A 136 -12.82 -4.37 -8.52
N GLY A 137 -13.33 -3.71 -7.48
CA GLY A 137 -14.76 -3.66 -7.17
C GLY A 137 -15.33 -4.92 -6.50
N GLN A 138 -14.60 -6.03 -6.47
CA GLN A 138 -14.99 -7.22 -5.72
C GLN A 138 -14.82 -7.01 -4.22
N PRO A 139 -15.59 -7.68 -3.35
CA PRO A 139 -15.35 -7.67 -1.92
C PRO A 139 -13.95 -8.21 -1.58
N VAL A 140 -13.27 -7.58 -0.63
CA VAL A 140 -11.97 -8.04 -0.14
C VAL A 140 -12.18 -9.36 0.61
N PRO A 141 -11.53 -10.46 0.20
CA PRO A 141 -11.76 -11.77 0.79
C PRO A 141 -11.19 -11.88 2.21
N LEU A 142 -11.87 -12.63 3.06
CA LEU A 142 -11.32 -13.07 4.35
C LEU A 142 -10.54 -14.37 4.18
N ASN A 143 -9.55 -14.58 5.05
CA ASN A 143 -8.74 -15.80 5.17
C ASN A 143 -7.91 -16.20 3.93
N GLY A 144 -8.04 -15.49 2.82
CA GLY A 144 -7.14 -15.54 1.67
C GLY A 144 -5.97 -14.56 1.78
N SER A 145 -4.97 -14.75 0.92
CA SER A 145 -3.85 -13.82 0.78
C SER A 145 -4.31 -12.52 0.11
N VAL A 146 -3.85 -11.38 0.64
CA VAL A 146 -4.13 -10.05 0.10
C VAL A 146 -2.85 -9.22 0.02
N THR A 147 -2.85 -8.26 -0.91
CA THR A 147 -1.82 -7.24 -1.06
C THR A 147 -2.31 -5.94 -0.43
N LEU A 148 -1.60 -5.44 0.57
CA LEU A 148 -1.91 -4.16 1.21
C LEU A 148 -1.01 -3.07 0.60
N VAL A 149 -1.62 -2.14 -0.12
CA VAL A 149 -0.92 -1.07 -0.85
C VAL A 149 -1.15 0.27 -0.16
N ASN A 150 -0.09 1.06 -0.03
CA ASN A 150 -0.19 2.46 0.34
C ASN A 150 -0.26 3.33 -0.93
N ASN A 151 -1.29 4.17 -1.03
CA ASN A 151 -1.54 5.03 -2.19
C ASN A 151 -0.59 6.22 -2.27
N VAL A 152 0.01 6.64 -1.15
CA VAL A 152 0.94 7.77 -1.08
C VAL A 152 2.35 7.32 -1.44
N GLU A 153 2.83 6.25 -0.81
CA GLU A 153 4.14 5.65 -1.12
C GLU A 153 4.14 4.98 -2.50
N LYS A 154 2.96 4.59 -3.01
CA LYS A 154 2.81 3.79 -4.23
C LYS A 154 3.60 2.46 -4.13
N ASP A 155 3.55 1.81 -2.97
CA ASP A 155 4.14 0.49 -2.76
C ASP A 155 3.28 -0.35 -1.80
N SER A 156 3.45 -1.67 -1.85
CA SER A 156 2.87 -2.60 -0.89
C SER A 156 3.73 -2.72 0.37
N LEU A 157 3.03 -2.69 1.51
CA LEU A 157 3.65 -2.98 2.80
C LEU A 157 3.68 -4.49 2.97
N VAL A 158 4.81 -5.06 3.37
CA VAL A 158 4.97 -6.50 3.64
C VAL A 158 5.78 -6.74 4.89
N GLY A 159 5.76 -7.99 5.38
CA GLY A 159 6.69 -8.42 6.42
C GLY A 159 8.08 -8.66 5.82
N CYS A 160 9.12 -8.37 6.59
CA CYS A 160 10.50 -8.64 6.23
C CYS A 160 11.38 -8.73 7.48
N LYS A 161 12.47 -9.48 7.43
CA LYS A 161 13.52 -9.42 8.44
C LYS A 161 14.33 -8.12 8.30
N ARG A 162 14.53 -7.42 9.41
CA ARG A 162 15.41 -6.25 9.53
C ARG A 162 16.42 -6.43 10.66
N THR A 163 17.52 -5.69 10.64
CA THR A 163 18.47 -5.64 11.77
C THR A 163 18.00 -4.74 12.90
N ALA A 164 17.12 -3.76 12.62
CA ALA A 164 16.57 -2.84 13.60
C ALA A 164 15.17 -2.35 13.21
N GLY A 165 14.37 -2.02 14.22
CA GLY A 165 12.99 -1.55 14.09
C GLY A 165 11.97 -2.67 13.99
N VAL A 166 10.77 -2.35 13.51
CA VAL A 166 9.72 -3.35 13.24
C VAL A 166 10.01 -4.09 11.94
N ASN A 167 9.76 -5.40 11.92
CA ASN A 167 9.92 -6.29 10.76
C ASN A 167 8.89 -6.05 9.64
N LEU A 168 8.84 -4.82 9.13
CA LEU A 168 8.03 -4.37 8.01
C LEU A 168 8.92 -3.70 6.96
N CYS A 169 8.60 -3.90 5.69
CA CYS A 169 9.27 -3.25 4.56
C CYS A 169 8.24 -2.85 3.51
N TRP A 170 8.61 -1.84 2.73
CA TRP A 170 8.05 -1.62 1.41
C TRP A 170 8.55 -2.72 0.47
N ALA A 171 7.74 -3.19 -0.48
CA ALA A 171 8.13 -4.30 -1.31
C ALA A 171 9.38 -3.99 -2.14
N ASP A 172 9.58 -2.74 -2.58
CA ASP A 172 10.79 -2.29 -3.27
C ASP A 172 12.06 -2.34 -2.44
N ASP A 173 11.94 -2.36 -1.12
CA ASP A 173 13.07 -2.44 -0.19
C ASP A 173 13.47 -3.87 0.18
N ILE A 174 12.89 -4.91 -0.44
CA ILE A 174 13.15 -6.30 -0.06
C ILE A 174 13.91 -7.11 -1.11
N THR A 175 14.62 -8.11 -0.60
CA THR A 175 15.07 -9.28 -1.34
C THR A 175 14.46 -10.54 -0.73
N SER A 176 13.87 -11.40 -1.56
CA SER A 176 13.25 -12.63 -1.10
C SER A 176 14.20 -13.82 -1.28
N VAL A 177 14.45 -14.56 -0.21
CA VAL A 177 15.30 -15.76 -0.21
C VAL A 177 14.50 -16.90 0.42
N ARG A 178 14.30 -17.99 -0.33
CA ARG A 178 13.56 -19.19 0.12
C ARG A 178 12.19 -18.87 0.73
N GLY A 179 11.46 -17.94 0.11
CA GLY A 179 10.13 -17.54 0.57
C GLY A 179 10.10 -16.67 1.83
N LYS A 180 11.26 -16.14 2.26
CA LYS A 180 11.37 -15.14 3.33
C LYS A 180 11.89 -13.82 2.79
N ASN A 181 11.32 -12.74 3.27
CA ASN A 181 11.69 -11.38 2.88
C ASN A 181 12.75 -10.83 3.83
N TYR A 182 13.76 -10.20 3.27
CA TYR A 182 14.80 -9.49 4.02
C TYR A 182 14.91 -8.08 3.46
N ARG A 183 15.12 -7.09 4.32
CA ARG A 183 15.45 -5.75 3.83
C ARG A 183 16.75 -5.81 3.04
N THR A 184 16.75 -5.32 1.81
CA THR A 184 17.90 -5.40 0.90
C THR A 184 19.15 -4.74 1.48
N ALA A 185 18.99 -3.61 2.17
CA ALA A 185 20.10 -2.91 2.84
C ALA A 185 20.75 -3.74 3.97
N ASP A 186 20.01 -4.65 4.58
CA ASP A 186 20.46 -5.48 5.70
C ASP A 186 20.98 -6.84 5.23
N ALA A 187 20.48 -7.34 4.08
CA ALA A 187 20.88 -8.63 3.50
C ALA A 187 22.22 -8.59 2.75
N LYS A 188 22.72 -7.40 2.40
CA LYS A 188 23.99 -7.18 1.70
C LYS A 188 25.21 -7.08 2.63
N ARG A 189 25.08 -7.50 3.89
CA ARG A 189 26.17 -7.51 4.88
C ARG A 189 26.69 -8.91 5.11
#